data_AF-A0A537NEE5-F1
#
_entry.id   AF-A0A537NEE5-F1
#
_cell.length_a   1.000
_cell.length_b   1.000
_cell.length_c   1.000
_cell.angle_alpha   90.00
_cell.angle_beta   90.00
_cell.angle_gamma   90.00
#
_symmetry.space_group_name_H-M   'P 1'
#
loop_
_entity.id
_entity.type
_entity.pdbx_description
1 polymer ?
#
loop_
_entity_poly.entity_id
_entity_poly.type
_entity_poly.pdbx_seq_one_letter_code
_entity_poly.pdbx_strand_id
1 'polypeptide(L)' 'MAVQAIDHLVIMFPDLETAIRDYTELGFTVVRGGSHPTGTHNALIAFADGAYVELIAF' A
#
# COMPACT_ATOMS: atom_id res chain seq x y z
N MET A 1 4.53 -26.77 5.59
CA MET A 1 3.85 -25.54 5.13
C MET A 1 4.43 -25.16 3.79
N ALA A 2 3.58 -24.84 2.82
CA ALA A 2 4.01 -24.38 1.50
C ALA A 2 3.51 -22.94 1.30
N VAL A 3 4.26 -22.13 0.56
CA VAL A 3 3.80 -20.82 0.08
C VAL A 3 2.63 -21.06 -0.87
N GLN A 4 1.50 -20.38 -0.64
CA GLN A 4 0.27 -20.61 -1.40
C GLN A 4 -0.01 -19.48 -2.41
N ALA A 5 0.25 -18.23 -2.03
CA ALA A 5 0.01 -17.05 -2.85
C ALA A 5 0.90 -15.88 -2.41
N ILE A 6 0.92 -14.82 -3.22
CA ILE A 6 1.45 -13.52 -2.81
C ILE A 6 0.42 -12.85 -1.91
N ASP A 7 0.85 -12.41 -0.73
CA ASP A 7 0.01 -11.66 0.20
C ASP A 7 -0.02 -10.17 -0.18
N HIS A 8 1.16 -9.54 -0.30
CA HIS A 8 1.24 -8.15 -0.71
C HIS A 8 2.60 -7.78 -1.33
N LEU A 9 2.62 -6.62 -1.97
CA LEU A 9 3.82 -5.94 -2.44
C LEU A 9 3.96 -4.59 -1.74
N VAL A 10 5.13 -4.32 -1.17
CA VAL A 10 5.45 -3.03 -0.56
C VAL A 10 6.21 -2.15 -1.55
N ILE A 11 5.79 -0.89 -1.69
CA ILE A 11 6.49 0.12 -2.50
C ILE A 11 6.75 1.33 -1.60
N MET A 12 8.02 1.65 -1.40
CA MET A 12 8.47 2.81 -0.61
C MET A 12 8.43 4.08 -1.47
N PHE A 13 7.84 5.13 -0.92
CA PHE A 13 7.77 6.46 -1.52
C PHE A 13 8.41 7.51 -0.61
N PRO A 14 8.92 8.62 -1.18
CA PRO A 14 9.41 9.75 -0.39
C PRO A 14 8.29 10.50 0.37
N ASP A 15 7.07 10.47 -0.16
CA ASP A 15 5.89 11.14 0.38
C ASP A 15 4.65 10.28 0.08
N LEU A 16 3.92 9.89 1.12
CA LEU A 16 2.73 9.06 0.97
C LEU A 16 1.59 9.83 0.27
N GLU A 17 1.46 11.14 0.48
CA GLU A 17 0.37 11.94 -0.09
C GLU A 17 0.46 11.99 -1.60
N THR A 18 1.68 12.19 -2.11
CA THR A 18 1.97 12.14 -3.53
C THR A 18 1.64 10.76 -4.11
N ALA A 19 2.04 9.68 -3.43
CA ALA A 19 1.73 8.32 -3.88
C ALA A 19 0.21 8.05 -3.91
N ILE A 20 -0.52 8.45 -2.86
CA ILE A 20 -1.98 8.29 -2.80
C ILE A 20 -2.65 9.02 -3.96
N ARG A 21 -2.28 10.29 -4.20
CA ARG A 21 -2.82 11.08 -5.30
C ARG A 21 -2.57 10.40 -6.64
N ASP A 22 -1.31 10.09 -6.93
CA ASP A 22 -0.90 9.57 -8.24
C ASP A 22 -1.59 8.23 -8.54
N TYR A 23 -1.66 7.32 -7.56
CA TYR A 23 -2.35 6.04 -7.75
C TYR A 23 -3.87 6.18 -7.82
N THR A 24 -4.46 7.15 -7.12
CA THR A 24 -5.88 7.47 -7.27
C THR A 24 -6.19 8.01 -8.67
N GLU A 25 -5.32 8.88 -9.22
CA GLU A 25 -5.45 9.41 -10.59
C GLU A 25 -5.27 8.33 -11.66
N LEU A 26 -4.47 7.29 -11.39
CA LEU A 26 -4.38 6.08 -12.22
C LEU A 26 -5.65 5.22 -12.18
N GLY A 27 -6.61 5.53 -11.32
CA GLY A 27 -7.90 4.84 -11.20
C GLY A 27 -7.94 3.75 -10.13
N PHE A 28 -6.91 3.63 -9.28
CA PHE A 28 -6.97 2.73 -8.14
C PHE A 28 -7.83 3.30 -7.01
N THR A 29 -8.50 2.42 -6.29
CA THR A 29 -9.07 2.77 -4.98
C THR A 29 -7.95 2.67 -3.95
N VAL A 30 -7.45 3.83 -3.51
CA VAL A 30 -6.41 3.91 -2.49
C VAL A 30 -7.05 4.25 -1.14
N VAL A 31 -6.79 3.43 -0.12
CA VAL A 31 -7.32 3.62 1.23
C VAL A 31 -6.16 3.88 2.18
N ARG A 32 -6.20 4.98 2.94
CA ARG A 32 -5.19 5.22 3.99
C ARG A 32 -5.20 4.09 5.00
N GLY A 33 -4.01 3.60 5.31
CA GLY A 33 -3.80 2.60 6.34
C GLY A 33 -3.40 3.24 7.67
N GLY A 34 -2.44 2.60 8.34
CA GLY A 34 -1.98 2.97 9.67
C GLY A 34 -0.64 3.69 9.70
N SER A 35 -0.28 4.12 10.91
CA SER A 35 1.07 4.56 11.25
C SER A 35 1.73 3.51 12.14
N HIS A 36 2.97 3.16 11.81
CA HIS A 36 3.77 2.20 12.56
C HIS A 36 4.61 2.91 13.63
N PRO A 37 4.90 2.25 14.78
CA PRO A 37 5.77 2.82 15.82
C PRO A 37 7.20 3.15 15.34
N THR A 38 7.62 2.58 14.22
CA THR A 38 8.92 2.84 13.56
C THR A 38 8.95 4.15 12.78
N GLY A 39 7.83 4.88 12.72
CA GLY A 39 7.70 6.17 12.04
C GLY A 39 7.02 6.10 10.68
N THR A 40 7.00 4.92 10.04
CA THR A 40 6.37 4.77 8.73
C THR A 40 4.85 4.86 8.77
N HIS A 41 4.25 5.26 7.66
CA HIS A 41 2.81 5.31 7.47
C HIS A 41 2.46 4.81 6.07
N ASN A 42 1.29 4.20 5.91
CA ASN A 42 0.93 3.52 4.67
C ASN A 42 -0.46 3.85 4.12
N ALA A 43 -0.67 3.45 2.88
CA ALA A 43 -1.95 3.36 2.21
C ALA A 43 -2.00 2.09 1.37
N LEU A 44 -3.21 1.54 1.19
CA LEU A 44 -3.42 0.23 0.63
C LEU A 44 -4.24 0.30 -0.65
N ILE A 45 -3.89 -0.54 -1.62
CA ILE A 45 -4.68 -0.84 -2.80
C ILE A 45 -5.03 -2.32 -2.72
N ALA A 46 -6.28 -2.63 -2.41
CA ALA A 46 -6.75 -4.00 -2.22
C ALA A 46 -7.28 -4.61 -3.52
N PHE A 47 -7.00 -5.90 -3.74
CA PHE A 47 -7.51 -6.69 -4.85
C PHE A 47 -8.55 -7.73 -4.38
N ALA A 48 -9.33 -8.25 -5.32
CA ALA A 48 -10.46 -9.14 -5.03
C ALA A 48 -10.06 -10.51 -4.44
N ASP A 49 -8.81 -10.94 -4.64
CA ASP A 49 -8.25 -12.19 -4.12
C ASP A 49 -7.65 -12.03 -2.71
N GLY A 50 -7.74 -10.84 -2.12
CA GLY A 50 -7.20 -10.52 -0.81
C GLY A 50 -5.76 -10.03 -0.83
N ALA A 51 -5.07 -10.05 -1.98
CA ALA A 51 -3.76 -9.45 -2.10
C ALA A 51 -3.85 -7.92 -2.10
N TYR A 52 -2.76 -7.23 -1.75
CA TYR A 52 -2.72 -5.77 -1.80
C TYR A 52 -1.35 -5.18 -2.18
N VAL A 53 -1.36 -3.94 -2.66
CA VAL A 53 -0.16 -3.09 -2.70
C VAL A 53 -0.16 -2.19 -1.48
N GLU A 54 0.94 -2.20 -0.73
CA GLU A 54 1.21 -1.27 0.36
C GLU A 54 2.11 -0.13 -0.15
N LEU A 55 1.52 1.06 -0.29
CA LEU A 55 2.26 2.30 -0.48
C LEU A 55 2.73 2.76 0.89
N ILE A 56 4.04 2.90 1.11
CA ILE A 56 4.59 3.26 2.42
C ILE A 56 5.58 4.43 2.31
N ALA A 57 5.59 5.30 3.31
CA ALA A 57 6.59 6.36 3.46
C ALA A 57 7.03 6.48 4.93
N PHE A 58 8.12 7.20 5.18
CA PHE A 58 8.55 7.61 6.53
C PHE A 58 7.82 8.88 6.95
#